data_AF-A0A923R006-F1
#
_entry.id   AF-A0A923R006-F1
#
_cell.length_a   1.000
_cell.length_b   1.000
_cell.length_c   1.000
_cell.angle_alpha   90.00
_cell.angle_beta   90.00
_cell.angle_gamma   90.00
#
_symmetry.space_group_name_H-M   'P 1'
#
loop_
_entity.id
_entity.type
_entity.pdbx_description
1 polymer ?
#
loop_
_entity_poly.entity_id
_entity_poly.type
_entity_poly.pdbx_seq_one_letter_code
_entity_poly.pdbx_strand_id
1 'polypeptide(L)'
;EKNIAEQISVKGKQVIDATLAIIEKHGLGEYIEALRSYWTPVWLFHSKTEKNNLAYKTYFMQEMINAGVLFQGAFVGSLSHGEDEINYFLKGFETAVIAYKSLLESGDINNKLIGEPIKPVFRKYL
;
A
#
# COMPACT_ATOMS: atom_id res chain seq x y z
N GLU A 1 -30.73 -11.23 -8.10
CA GLU A 1 -29.87 -10.92 -6.92
C GLU A 1 -28.67 -10.12 -7.36
N LYS A 2 -28.13 -9.22 -6.54
CA LYS A 2 -26.85 -8.56 -6.84
C LYS A 2 -25.71 -9.49 -6.41
N ASN A 3 -24.84 -9.88 -7.33
CA ASN A 3 -23.65 -10.67 -7.02
C ASN A 3 -22.61 -9.79 -6.29
N ILE A 4 -22.66 -9.81 -4.96
CA ILE A 4 -21.82 -8.97 -4.09
C ILE A 4 -20.33 -9.28 -4.29
N ALA A 5 -19.99 -10.56 -4.40
CA ALA A 5 -18.61 -11.00 -4.57
C ALA A 5 -18.01 -10.45 -5.87
N GLU A 6 -18.79 -10.47 -6.95
CA GLU A 6 -18.39 -9.92 -8.24
C GLU A 6 -18.18 -8.41 -8.17
N GLN A 7 -19.08 -7.66 -7.51
CA GLN A 7 -18.94 -6.21 -7.35
C GLN A 7 -17.68 -5.82 -6.56
N ILE A 8 -17.36 -6.57 -5.50
CA ILE A 8 -16.13 -6.34 -4.71
C ILE A 8 -14.89 -6.65 -5.57
N SER A 9 -14.93 -7.75 -6.33
CA SER A 9 -13.83 -8.15 -7.23
C SER A 9 -13.56 -7.10 -8.31
N VAL A 10 -14.61 -6.52 -8.93
CA VAL A 10 -14.47 -5.44 -9.91
C VAL A 10 -13.77 -4.23 -9.32
N LYS A 11 -14.16 -3.79 -8.11
CA LYS A 11 -13.52 -2.67 -7.41
C LYS A 11 -12.08 -2.97 -7.04
N GLY A 12 -11.79 -4.18 -6.56
CA GLY A 12 -10.42 -4.58 -6.23
C GLY A 12 -9.52 -4.63 -7.46
N LYS A 13 -10.04 -5.08 -8.61
CA LYS A 13 -9.33 -4.99 -9.90
C LYS A 13 -9.03 -3.53 -10.28
N GLN A 14 -10.02 -2.64 -10.20
CA GLN A 14 -9.86 -1.21 -10.46
C GLN A 14 -8.75 -0.60 -9.59
N VAL A 15 -8.74 -0.90 -8.29
CA VAL A 15 -7.70 -0.44 -7.35
C VAL A 15 -6.32 -1.00 -7.72
N ILE A 16 -6.21 -2.29 -8.04
CA ILE A 16 -4.94 -2.90 -8.45
C ILE A 16 -4.40 -2.22 -9.71
N ASP A 17 -5.23 -2.11 -10.75
CA ASP A 17 -4.78 -1.58 -12.04
C ASP A 17 -4.35 -0.10 -11.90
N ALA A 18 -5.11 0.69 -11.15
CA ALA A 18 -4.79 2.10 -10.90
C ALA A 18 -3.51 2.26 -10.05
N THR A 19 -3.35 1.47 -8.98
CA THR A 19 -2.13 1.53 -8.16
C THR A 19 -0.90 1.07 -8.93
N LEU A 20 -1.00 0.05 -9.79
CA LEU A 20 0.08 -0.38 -10.68
C LEU A 20 0.47 0.74 -11.66
N ALA A 21 -0.50 1.44 -12.24
CA ALA A 21 -0.22 2.58 -13.11
C ALA A 21 0.50 3.72 -12.37
N ILE A 22 0.13 4.00 -11.11
CA ILE A 22 0.81 4.98 -10.26
C ILE A 22 2.26 4.53 -9.97
N ILE A 23 2.46 3.27 -9.58
CA ILE A 23 3.79 2.72 -9.27
C ILE A 23 4.72 2.81 -10.49
N GLU A 24 4.21 2.44 -11.67
CA GLU A 24 4.95 2.51 -12.93
C GLU A 24 5.28 3.96 -13.32
N LYS A 25 4.30 4.86 -13.23
CA LYS A 25 4.47 6.30 -13.50
C LYS A 25 5.62 6.90 -12.69
N HIS A 26 5.84 6.44 -11.46
CA HIS A 26 6.91 6.94 -10.58
C HIS A 26 8.21 6.12 -10.64
N GLY A 27 8.23 5.03 -11.41
CA GLY A 27 9.40 4.15 -11.59
C GLY A 27 9.72 3.28 -10.38
N LEU A 28 8.69 2.87 -9.60
CA LEU A 28 8.87 2.13 -8.35
C LEU A 28 8.47 0.63 -8.43
N GLY A 29 8.33 0.09 -9.65
CA GLY A 29 7.89 -1.31 -9.85
C GLY A 29 8.79 -2.38 -9.21
N GLU A 30 10.09 -2.10 -9.03
CA GLU A 30 11.01 -3.00 -8.31
C GLU A 30 10.88 -2.93 -6.78
N TYR A 31 10.26 -1.86 -6.27
CA TYR A 31 10.21 -1.57 -4.83
C TYR A 31 8.82 -1.70 -4.21
N ILE A 32 7.77 -1.67 -5.02
CA ILE A 32 6.39 -1.87 -4.58
C ILE A 32 5.77 -2.97 -5.43
N GLU A 33 5.61 -4.15 -4.83
CA GLU A 33 5.01 -5.31 -5.48
C GLU A 33 3.53 -5.43 -5.07
N ALA A 34 2.62 -5.51 -6.05
CA ALA A 34 1.21 -5.77 -5.80
C ALA A 34 0.88 -7.25 -5.98
N LEU A 35 0.47 -7.91 -4.90
CA LEU A 35 -0.10 -9.26 -4.92
C LEU A 35 -1.55 -9.18 -5.43
N ARG A 36 -1.77 -9.70 -6.64
CA ARG A 36 -3.01 -9.55 -7.42
C ARG A 36 -4.13 -10.47 -6.92
N SER A 37 -4.64 -10.14 -5.76
CA SER A 37 -5.86 -10.71 -5.20
C SER A 37 -7.00 -9.71 -5.36
N TYR A 38 -7.96 -9.96 -6.27
CA TYR A 38 -9.03 -8.99 -6.55
C TYR A 38 -10.02 -8.81 -5.39
N TRP A 39 -10.10 -9.77 -4.47
CA TRP A 39 -10.91 -9.63 -3.26
C TRP A 39 -10.20 -8.84 -2.16
N THR A 40 -8.87 -8.91 -2.11
CA THR A 40 -8.08 -8.23 -1.07
C THR A 40 -6.69 -7.96 -1.60
N PRO A 41 -6.51 -6.89 -2.39
CA PRO A 41 -5.20 -6.50 -2.89
C PRO A 41 -4.22 -6.28 -1.74
N VAL A 42 -2.98 -6.76 -1.88
CA VAL A 42 -1.92 -6.58 -0.88
C VAL A 42 -0.68 -6.04 -1.58
N TRP A 43 0.03 -5.13 -0.92
CA TRP A 43 1.29 -4.59 -1.40
C TRP A 43 2.45 -4.97 -0.48
N LEU A 44 3.54 -5.40 -1.10
CA LEU A 44 4.83 -5.62 -0.46
C LEU A 44 5.74 -4.42 -0.79
N PHE A 45 6.56 -4.04 0.18
CA PHE A 45 7.43 -2.88 0.09
C PHE A 45 8.87 -3.33 0.31
N HIS A 46 9.76 -3.02 -0.64
CA HIS A 46 11.15 -3.42 -0.63
C HIS A 46 12.05 -2.19 -0.43
N SER A 47 13.09 -2.34 0.38
CA SER A 47 14.19 -1.37 0.40
C SER A 47 15.14 -1.63 -0.78
N LYS A 48 16.18 -0.80 -0.92
CA LYS A 48 17.27 -1.04 -1.89
C LYS A 48 18.05 -2.33 -1.64
N THR A 49 17.99 -2.89 -0.44
CA THR A 49 18.82 -4.02 -0.02
C THR A 49 18.03 -5.26 0.41
N GLU A 50 16.76 -5.07 0.80
CA GLU A 50 15.95 -6.13 1.41
C GLU A 50 14.55 -6.14 0.81
N LYS A 51 14.09 -7.35 0.44
CA LYS A 51 12.72 -7.55 -0.01
C LYS A 51 11.76 -7.60 1.19
N ASN A 52 10.57 -7.01 1.04
CA ASN A 52 9.50 -7.05 2.04
C ASN A 52 9.97 -6.50 3.40
N ASN A 53 10.58 -5.31 3.37
CA ASN A 53 11.14 -4.65 4.53
C ASN A 53 10.03 -3.99 5.36
N LEU A 54 9.91 -4.38 6.63
CA LEU A 54 8.83 -3.93 7.51
C LEU A 54 8.92 -2.45 7.87
N ALA A 55 10.12 -1.87 7.96
CA ALA A 55 10.26 -0.43 8.24
C ALA A 55 9.76 0.41 7.08
N TYR A 56 10.10 0.02 5.84
CA TYR A 56 9.62 0.66 4.63
C TYR A 56 8.11 0.50 4.45
N LYS A 57 7.56 -0.68 4.76
CA LYS A 57 6.10 -0.88 4.84
C LYS A 57 5.45 0.02 5.88
N THR A 58 6.04 0.14 7.07
CA THR A 58 5.51 0.98 8.15
C THR A 58 5.51 2.45 7.74
N TYR A 59 6.57 2.92 7.08
CA TYR A 59 6.63 4.27 6.54
C TYR A 59 5.53 4.52 5.51
N PHE A 60 5.32 3.60 4.57
CA PHE A 60 4.23 3.75 3.60
C PHE A 60 2.85 3.80 4.28
N MET A 61 2.63 3.00 5.33
CA MET A 61 1.41 3.05 6.14
C MET A 61 1.25 4.40 6.86
N GLN A 62 2.33 4.94 7.42
CA GLN A 62 2.35 6.27 8.03
C GLN A 62 1.92 7.34 7.02
N GLU A 63 2.47 7.33 5.81
CA GLU A 63 2.15 8.33 4.79
C GLU A 63 0.70 8.22 4.30
N MET A 64 0.16 7.00 4.20
CA MET A 64 -1.26 6.79 3.94
C MET A 64 -2.15 7.34 5.05
N ILE A 65 -1.78 7.13 6.32
CA ILE A 65 -2.51 7.67 7.48
C ILE A 65 -2.44 9.20 7.50
N ASN A 66 -1.27 9.78 7.19
CA ASN A 66 -1.10 11.23 7.04
C ASN A 66 -1.98 11.80 5.92
N ALA A 67 -2.20 11.04 4.85
CA ALA A 67 -3.15 11.35 3.78
C ALA A 67 -4.61 11.04 4.14
N GLY A 68 -4.89 10.67 5.39
CA GLY A 68 -6.23 10.41 5.92
C GLY A 68 -6.82 9.06 5.51
N VAL A 69 -5.99 8.09 5.12
CA VAL A 69 -6.40 6.72 4.74
C VAL A 69 -5.79 5.71 5.72
N LEU A 70 -6.63 5.00 6.47
CA LEU A 70 -6.18 3.88 7.29
C LEU A 70 -5.77 2.71 6.39
N PHE A 71 -4.46 2.48 6.28
CA PHE A 71 -3.90 1.46 5.39
C PHE A 71 -2.97 0.51 6.14
N GLN A 72 -3.11 -0.80 5.90
CA GLN A 72 -2.33 -1.85 6.56
C GLN A 72 -1.46 -2.66 5.57
N GLY A 73 -1.19 -2.09 4.39
CA GLY A 73 -0.56 -2.82 3.29
C GLY A 73 -1.56 -3.66 2.47
N ALA A 74 -2.86 -3.51 2.71
CA ALA A 74 -3.91 -4.22 2.00
C ALA A 74 -5.13 -3.31 1.80
N PHE A 75 -5.90 -3.57 0.74
CA PHE A 75 -7.18 -2.95 0.48
C PHE A 75 -8.28 -3.97 0.72
N VAL A 76 -9.10 -3.73 1.75
CA VAL A 76 -10.22 -4.61 2.07
C VAL A 76 -11.49 -4.00 1.48
N GLY A 77 -11.91 -4.53 0.34
CA GLY A 77 -13.07 -4.03 -0.38
C GLY A 77 -14.37 -4.17 0.43
N SER A 78 -15.26 -3.19 0.27
CA SER A 78 -16.59 -3.17 0.87
C SER A 78 -17.59 -2.59 -0.12
N LEU A 79 -18.86 -2.95 0.00
CA LEU A 79 -19.93 -2.39 -0.84
C LEU A 79 -20.05 -0.88 -0.69
N SER A 80 -19.72 -0.34 0.49
CA SER A 80 -19.75 1.10 0.78
C SER A 80 -18.68 1.92 0.08
N HIS A 81 -17.62 1.29 -0.46
CA HIS A 81 -16.61 2.01 -1.24
C HIS A 81 -17.20 2.37 -2.60
N GLY A 82 -17.61 3.62 -2.79
CA GLY A 82 -17.97 4.18 -4.08
C GLY A 82 -16.73 4.64 -4.85
N GLU A 83 -16.99 5.32 -5.96
CA GLU A 83 -15.95 5.88 -6.81
C GLU A 83 -15.17 6.99 -6.09
N ASP A 84 -15.85 7.79 -5.27
CA ASP A 84 -15.22 8.87 -4.49
C ASP A 84 -14.24 8.33 -3.44
N GLU A 85 -14.61 7.27 -2.73
CA GLU A 85 -13.72 6.62 -1.76
C GLU A 85 -12.53 5.95 -2.44
N ILE A 86 -12.72 5.33 -3.60
CA ILE A 86 -11.63 4.75 -4.40
C ILE A 86 -10.68 5.86 -4.86
N ASN A 87 -11.21 6.97 -5.38
CA ASN A 87 -10.41 8.11 -5.81
C ASN A 87 -9.65 8.76 -4.64
N TYR A 88 -10.27 8.85 -3.47
CA TYR A 88 -9.63 9.33 -2.25
C TYR A 88 -8.46 8.41 -1.85
N PHE A 89 -8.69 7.09 -1.85
CA PHE A 89 -7.64 6.10 -1.63
C PHE A 89 -6.48 6.26 -2.62
N LEU A 90 -6.75 6.37 -3.93
CA LEU A 90 -5.73 6.46 -4.97
C LEU A 90 -4.89 7.75 -4.86
N LYS A 91 -5.50 8.88 -4.48
CA LYS A 91 -4.78 10.13 -4.20
C LYS A 91 -3.84 9.99 -3.00
N GLY A 92 -4.31 9.36 -1.92
CA GLY A 92 -3.47 9.03 -0.77
C GLY A 92 -2.32 8.09 -1.15
N PHE A 93 -2.62 7.07 -1.96
CA PHE A 93 -1.64 6.10 -2.43
C PHE A 93 -0.56 6.76 -3.29
N GLU A 94 -0.91 7.63 -4.24
CA GLU A 94 0.08 8.36 -5.03
C GLU A 94 0.94 9.29 -4.17
N THR A 95 0.34 9.96 -3.18
CA THR A 95 1.09 10.78 -2.20
C THR A 95 2.11 9.93 -1.44
N ALA A 96 1.71 8.76 -0.96
CA ALA A 96 2.60 7.82 -0.26
C ALA A 96 3.69 7.25 -1.20
N VAL A 97 3.39 6.99 -2.47
CA VAL A 97 4.37 6.56 -3.49
C VAL A 97 5.46 7.61 -3.70
N ILE A 98 5.08 8.90 -3.78
CA ILE A 98 6.05 10.01 -3.93
C ILE A 98 6.94 10.11 -2.68
N ALA A 99 6.35 10.04 -1.49
CA ALA A 99 7.10 10.06 -0.23
C ALA A 99 8.05 8.84 -0.11
N TYR A 100 7.59 7.65 -0.53
CA TYR A 100 8.36 6.42 -0.55
C TYR A 100 9.57 6.50 -1.50
N LYS A 101 9.39 7.11 -2.67
CA LYS A 101 10.49 7.40 -3.60
C LYS A 101 11.57 8.28 -2.95
N SER A 102 11.16 9.37 -2.30
CA SER A 102 12.09 10.24 -1.56
C SER A 102 12.78 9.49 -0.42
N LEU A 103 12.09 8.57 0.27
CA LEU A 103 12.72 7.70 1.26
C LEU A 103 13.79 6.82 0.61
N LEU A 104 13.50 6.12 -0.48
CA LEU A 104 14.47 5.28 -1.20
C LEU A 104 15.70 6.07 -1.65
N GLU A 105 15.51 7.29 -2.17
CA GLU A 105 16.60 8.18 -2.57
C GLU A 105 17.52 8.53 -1.39
N SER A 106 16.93 8.92 -0.25
CA SER A 106 17.68 9.29 0.96
C SER A 106 18.28 8.10 1.72
N GLY A 107 17.64 6.94 1.71
CA GLY A 107 17.96 5.79 2.56
C GLY A 107 17.70 5.98 4.06
N ASP A 108 17.21 7.15 4.47
CA ASP A 108 17.16 7.58 5.87
C ASP A 108 15.84 7.22 6.55
N ILE A 109 15.60 5.92 6.75
CA ILE A 109 14.38 5.43 7.39
C ILE A 109 14.26 5.85 8.85
N ASN A 110 15.38 5.94 9.58
CA ASN A 110 15.38 6.20 11.02
C ASN A 110 14.90 7.61 11.36
N ASN A 111 15.19 8.60 10.51
CA ASN A 111 14.72 9.97 10.72
C ASN A 111 13.34 10.23 10.11
N LYS A 112 12.92 9.46 9.10
CA LYS A 112 11.63 9.65 8.42
C LYS A 112 10.47 8.92 9.09
N LEU A 113 10.75 7.82 9.79
CA LEU A 113 9.73 7.05 10.48
C LEU A 113 9.42 7.64 11.86
N ILE A 114 8.14 7.83 12.16
CA ILE A 114 7.67 8.28 13.47
C ILE A 114 7.31 7.04 14.29
N GLY A 115 8.20 6.66 15.20
CA GLY A 115 8.05 5.49 16.07
C GLY A 115 8.70 4.22 15.50
N GLU A 116 8.38 3.09 16.12
CA GLU A 116 9.00 1.81 15.80
C GLU A 116 8.36 1.15 14.56
N PRO A 117 9.15 0.48 13.70
CA PRO A 117 8.61 -0.39 12.66
C PRO A 117 7.65 -1.45 13.19
N ILE A 118 6.66 -1.83 12.38
CA ILE A 118 5.80 -2.98 12.67
C ILE A 118 6.64 -4.26 12.78
N LYS A 119 6.20 -5.18 13.63
CA LYS A 119 6.86 -6.46 13.89
C LYS A 119 5.85 -7.60 13.68
N PRO A 120 6.30 -8.79 13.23
CA PRO A 120 5.42 -9.95 13.15
C PRO A 120 4.79 -10.27 14.50
N VAL A 121 3.48 -10.56 14.51
CA VAL A 121 2.76 -10.91 15.74
C VAL A 121 3.26 -12.26 16.30
N PHE A 122 3.46 -13.23 15.41
CA PHE A 122 4.04 -14.52 15.79
C PHE A 122 5.57 -14.43 15.76
N ARG A 123 6.18 -14.59 16.94
CA ARG A 123 7.63 -14.70 17.07
C ARG A 123 8.05 -16.10 16.64
N LYS A 124 9.13 -16.20 15.88
CA LYS A 124 9.64 -17.48 15.36
C LYS A 124 10.11 -18.43 16.48
N TYR A 125 10.50 -17.86 17.63
CA TYR A 125 10.88 -18.57 18.85
C TYR A 125 10.35 -17.81 20.07
N LEU A 126 10.00 -18.55 21.14
CA LEU A 126 9.59 -18.00 22.44
C LEU A 126 10.81 -17.61 23.28
#